data_AF-A0A7S2MYU9-F1
#
_entry.id   AF-A0A7S2MYU9-F1
#
_cell.length_a   1.000
_cell.length_b   1.000
_cell.length_c   1.000
_cell.angle_alpha   90.00
_cell.angle_beta   90.00
_cell.angle_gamma   90.00
#
_symmetry.space_group_name_H-M   'P 1'
#
loop_
_entity.id
_entity.type
_entity.pdbx_description
1 polymer ?
#
loop_
_entity_poly.entity_id
_entity_poly.type
_entity_poly.pdbx_seq_one_letter_code
_entity_poly.pdbx_strand_id
1 'polypeptide(L)'
;AHFCEHMLFLGNEDFPEENSFKKFLSANGGSQNAFTTETSTTYFFDVAPAQLQDAMARFSAFFRAPLFTASAVGREVNAIESEDAKNRQSDGFRLAQLGKSFAAEGHPQRHFGTGNRQTLLAAPAARGAGA
;
A
#
# COMPACT_ATOMS: atom_id res chain seq x y z
N ALA A 1 2.17 1.44 7.36
CA ALA A 1 0.78 1.48 6.88
C ALA A 1 0.75 1.46 5.36
N HIS A 2 1.26 2.50 4.69
CA HIS A 2 1.25 2.58 3.22
C HIS A 2 1.85 1.36 2.49
N PHE A 3 2.97 0.82 2.96
CA PHE A 3 3.50 -0.43 2.38
C PHE A 3 2.57 -1.63 2.52
N CYS A 4 1.89 -1.77 3.67
CA CYS A 4 0.90 -2.83 3.88
C CYS A 4 -0.28 -2.69 2.91
N GLU A 5 -0.72 -1.46 2.63
CA GLU A 5 -1.76 -1.18 1.64
C GLU A 5 -1.45 -1.77 0.27
N HIS A 6 -0.24 -1.52 -0.24
CA HIS A 6 0.18 -2.06 -1.53
C HIS A 6 0.23 -3.59 -1.49
N MET A 7 0.78 -4.14 -0.42
CA MET A 7 0.97 -5.58 -0.26
C MET A 7 -0.34 -6.37 -0.17
N LEU A 8 -1.44 -5.79 0.31
CA LEU A 8 -2.75 -6.47 0.36
C LEU A 8 -3.33 -6.80 -1.03
N PHE A 9 -2.89 -6.10 -2.08
CA PHE A 9 -3.30 -6.40 -3.46
C PHE A 9 -2.54 -7.57 -4.10
N LEU A 10 -1.49 -8.08 -3.44
CA LEU A 10 -0.53 -9.03 -4.01
C LEU A 10 -0.80 -10.48 -3.59
N GLY A 11 -2.07 -10.81 -3.36
CA GLY A 11 -2.55 -12.18 -3.14
C GLY A 11 -2.80 -12.53 -1.67
N ASN A 12 -3.65 -13.52 -1.49
CA ASN A 12 -4.08 -14.08 -0.21
C ASN A 12 -4.24 -15.60 -0.32
N GLU A 13 -4.50 -16.30 0.78
CA GLU A 13 -4.61 -17.77 0.78
C GLU A 13 -5.70 -18.33 -0.16
N ASP A 14 -6.84 -17.65 -0.31
CA ASP A 14 -7.93 -18.10 -1.21
C ASP A 14 -7.62 -17.77 -2.68
N PHE A 15 -6.93 -16.65 -2.89
CA PHE A 15 -6.59 -16.11 -4.20
C PHE A 15 -5.10 -15.78 -4.25
N PRO A 16 -4.23 -16.79 -4.37
CA PRO A 16 -2.77 -16.62 -4.21
C PRO A 16 -2.09 -15.98 -5.42
N GLU A 17 -2.76 -15.92 -6.57
CA GLU A 17 -2.24 -15.26 -7.75
C GLU A 17 -2.17 -13.76 -7.54
N GLU A 18 -0.98 -13.17 -7.69
CA GLU A 18 -0.80 -11.72 -7.63
C GLU A 18 -1.69 -11.00 -8.64
N ASN A 19 -2.27 -9.88 -8.21
CA ASN A 19 -3.20 -9.09 -9.01
C ASN A 19 -4.49 -9.83 -9.43
N SER A 20 -4.83 -10.98 -8.81
CA SER A 20 -6.06 -11.71 -9.15
C SER A 20 -7.31 -10.83 -9.06
N PHE A 21 -7.38 -9.97 -8.03
CA PHE A 21 -8.52 -9.08 -7.83
C PHE A 21 -8.58 -8.01 -8.92
N LYS A 22 -7.45 -7.35 -9.22
CA LYS A 22 -7.36 -6.39 -10.33
C LYS A 22 -7.77 -7.02 -11.67
N LYS A 23 -7.29 -8.22 -11.98
CA LYS A 23 -7.65 -8.96 -13.21
C LYS A 23 -9.15 -9.27 -13.24
N PHE A 24 -9.71 -9.74 -12.13
CA PHE A 24 -11.14 -10.01 -12.01
C PHE A 24 -11.98 -8.75 -12.27
N LEU A 25 -11.65 -7.63 -11.63
CA LEU A 25 -12.36 -6.37 -11.81
C LEU A 25 -12.27 -5.87 -13.25
N SER A 26 -11.06 -5.85 -13.84
CA SER A 26 -10.87 -5.39 -15.22
C SER A 26 -11.64 -6.23 -16.25
N ALA A 27 -11.80 -7.54 -16.01
CA ALA A 27 -12.61 -8.41 -16.86
C ALA A 27 -14.12 -8.22 -16.67
N ASN A 28 -14.55 -7.59 -15.58
CA ASN A 28 -15.94 -7.44 -15.17
C ASN A 28 -16.39 -5.97 -15.08
N GLY A 29 -15.78 -5.09 -15.88
CA GLY A 29 -16.15 -3.68 -15.98
C GLY A 29 -15.91 -2.87 -14.71
N GLY A 30 -14.92 -3.27 -13.92
CA GLY A 30 -14.60 -2.70 -12.62
C GLY A 30 -13.14 -2.23 -12.49
N SER A 31 -12.90 -1.50 -11.42
CA SER A 31 -11.62 -0.92 -11.04
C SER A 31 -11.46 -0.91 -9.52
N GLN A 32 -10.23 -0.71 -9.06
CA GLN A 32 -9.90 -0.63 -7.65
C GLN A 32 -8.89 0.48 -7.39
N ASN A 33 -8.87 0.97 -6.16
CA ASN A 33 -7.77 1.75 -5.65
C ASN A 33 -7.72 1.71 -4.11
N ALA A 34 -6.66 2.26 -3.54
CA ALA A 34 -6.55 2.53 -2.12
C ALA A 34 -5.71 3.79 -1.88
N PHE A 35 -5.78 4.29 -0.64
CA PHE A 35 -4.85 5.30 -0.16
C PHE A 35 -4.71 5.23 1.36
N THR A 36 -3.53 5.64 1.83
CA THR A 36 -3.19 5.72 3.25
C THR A 36 -2.98 7.18 3.64
N THR A 37 -3.72 7.61 4.66
CA THR A 37 -3.56 8.90 5.33
C THR A 37 -2.88 8.69 6.69
N GLU A 38 -2.76 9.76 7.47
CA GLU A 38 -2.20 9.73 8.81
C GLU A 38 -2.99 8.84 9.78
N THR A 39 -4.31 8.69 9.59
CA THR A 39 -5.20 8.03 10.54
C THR A 39 -5.99 6.87 9.97
N SER A 40 -6.00 6.69 8.64
CA SER A 40 -6.77 5.66 7.98
C SER A 40 -6.09 5.12 6.73
N THR A 41 -6.36 3.87 6.40
CA THR A 41 -6.14 3.32 5.07
C THR A 41 -7.49 2.91 4.49
N THR A 42 -7.80 3.42 3.30
CA THR A 42 -9.09 3.22 2.64
C THR A 42 -8.88 2.38 1.39
N TYR A 43 -9.64 1.30 1.23
CA TYR A 43 -9.67 0.46 0.04
C TYR A 43 -11.07 0.52 -0.57
N PHE A 44 -11.17 0.60 -1.89
CA PHE A 44 -12.44 0.66 -2.59
C PHE A 44 -12.34 0.05 -3.98
N PHE A 45 -13.48 -0.40 -4.49
CA PHE A 45 -13.62 -0.95 -5.83
C PHE A 45 -15.02 -0.71 -6.38
N ASP A 46 -15.15 -0.79 -7.69
CA ASP A 46 -16.42 -0.92 -8.40
C ASP A 46 -16.38 -2.15 -9.31
N VAL A 47 -17.56 -2.67 -9.65
CA VAL A 47 -17.71 -3.84 -10.54
C VAL A 47 -19.14 -3.88 -11.09
N ALA A 48 -19.35 -4.62 -12.19
CA ALA A 48 -20.69 -4.91 -12.67
C ALA A 48 -21.57 -5.57 -11.57
N PRO A 49 -22.84 -5.16 -11.38
CA PRO A 49 -23.68 -5.62 -10.27
C PRO A 49 -23.78 -7.14 -10.12
N ALA A 50 -23.83 -7.87 -11.23
CA ALA A 50 -23.90 -9.34 -11.24
C ALA A 50 -22.65 -10.02 -10.66
N GLN A 51 -21.54 -9.30 -10.54
CA GLN A 51 -20.22 -9.82 -10.12
C GLN A 51 -19.85 -9.37 -8.71
N LEU A 52 -20.73 -8.63 -8.02
CA LEU A 52 -20.46 -8.06 -6.70
C LEU A 52 -20.10 -9.12 -5.65
N GLN A 53 -20.79 -10.26 -5.66
CA GLN A 53 -20.55 -11.32 -4.68
C GLN A 53 -19.14 -11.89 -4.79
N ASP A 54 -18.69 -12.21 -6.00
CA ASP A 54 -17.34 -12.73 -6.26
C ASP A 54 -16.26 -11.67 -6.02
N ALA A 55 -16.54 -10.41 -6.38
CA ALA A 55 -15.65 -9.29 -6.05
C ALA A 55 -15.48 -9.13 -4.54
N MET A 56 -16.58 -9.21 -3.78
CA MET A 56 -16.57 -9.07 -2.32
C MET A 56 -15.84 -10.22 -1.63
N ALA A 57 -15.97 -11.46 -2.14
CA ALA A 57 -15.21 -12.59 -1.63
C ALA A 57 -13.70 -12.35 -1.77
N ARG A 58 -13.25 -11.87 -2.94
CA ARG A 58 -11.84 -11.52 -3.19
C ARG A 58 -11.36 -10.35 -2.34
N PHE A 59 -12.19 -9.32 -2.21
CA PHE A 59 -11.88 -8.11 -1.45
C PHE A 59 -11.77 -8.40 0.06
N SER A 60 -12.70 -9.16 0.63
CA SER A 60 -12.68 -9.49 2.06
C SER A 60 -11.48 -10.37 2.45
N ALA A 61 -10.99 -11.20 1.53
CA ALA A 61 -9.80 -12.03 1.76
C ALA A 61 -8.52 -11.21 2.01
N PHE A 62 -8.47 -9.94 1.56
CA PHE A 62 -7.35 -9.02 1.85
C PHE A 62 -7.14 -8.86 3.36
N PHE A 63 -8.23 -8.81 4.11
CA PHE A 63 -8.20 -8.52 5.54
C PHE A 63 -8.12 -9.78 6.40
N ARG A 64 -8.15 -10.97 5.78
CA ARG A 64 -8.18 -12.26 6.49
C ARG A 64 -6.84 -12.97 6.49
N ALA A 65 -6.23 -13.14 5.31
CA ALA A 65 -5.04 -13.98 5.16
C ALA A 65 -4.14 -13.53 3.98
N PRO A 66 -3.58 -12.31 4.02
CA PRO A 66 -2.65 -11.84 2.98
C PRO A 66 -1.33 -12.61 3.01
N LEU A 67 -0.74 -12.88 1.84
CA LEU A 67 0.45 -13.74 1.75
C LEU A 67 1.77 -13.03 2.08
N PHE A 68 1.89 -11.75 1.73
CA PHE A 68 3.12 -10.96 1.90
C PHE A 68 4.41 -11.68 1.45
N THR A 69 4.39 -12.26 0.24
CA THR A 69 5.51 -13.06 -0.25
C THR A 69 6.80 -12.23 -0.35
N ALA A 70 7.95 -12.84 -0.06
CA ALA A 70 9.24 -12.16 -0.14
C ALA A 70 9.53 -11.59 -1.55
N SER A 71 9.08 -12.30 -2.60
CA SER A 71 9.18 -11.83 -3.99
C SER A 71 8.33 -10.60 -4.29
N ALA A 72 7.19 -10.45 -3.62
CA ALA A 72 6.34 -9.27 -3.71
C ALA A 72 6.95 -8.09 -2.94
N VAL A 73 7.45 -8.32 -1.72
CA VAL A 73 8.06 -7.29 -0.87
C VAL A 73 9.15 -6.52 -1.61
N GLY A 74 10.11 -7.21 -2.22
CA GLY A 74 11.23 -6.55 -2.89
C GLY A 74 10.81 -5.69 -4.09
N ARG A 75 9.81 -6.13 -4.86
CA ARG A 75 9.27 -5.35 -5.99
C ARG A 75 8.47 -4.16 -5.52
N GLU A 76 7.64 -4.35 -4.49
CA GLU A 76 6.73 -3.33 -4.04
C GLU A 76 7.44 -2.20 -3.29
N VAL A 77 8.56 -2.50 -2.62
CA VAL A 77 9.47 -1.44 -2.12
C VAL A 77 10.03 -0.57 -3.26
N ASN A 78 10.26 -1.13 -4.46
CA ASN A 78 10.69 -0.33 -5.62
C ASN A 78 9.58 0.56 -6.17
N ALA A 79 8.33 0.09 -6.12
CA ALA A 79 7.17 0.87 -6.50
C ALA A 79 7.03 2.09 -5.57
N ILE A 80 7.12 1.88 -4.25
CA ILE A 80 7.07 2.95 -3.25
C ILE A 80 8.26 3.91 -3.36
N GLU A 81 9.47 3.41 -3.62
CA GLU A 81 10.63 4.29 -3.88
C GLU A 81 10.38 5.20 -5.09
N SER A 82 9.78 4.66 -6.16
CA SER A 82 9.43 5.43 -7.35
C SER A 82 8.33 6.46 -7.06
N GLU A 83 7.37 6.10 -6.21
CA GLU A 83 6.33 7.03 -5.74
C GLU A 83 6.92 8.17 -4.90
N ASP A 84 7.82 7.86 -3.94
CA ASP A 84 8.52 8.89 -3.16
C ASP A 84 9.36 9.80 -4.08
N ALA A 85 10.08 9.22 -5.05
CA ALA A 85 10.83 9.98 -6.04
C ALA A 85 9.95 10.97 -6.83
N LYS A 86 8.76 10.54 -7.25
CA LYS A 86 7.75 11.40 -7.90
C LYS A 86 7.25 12.48 -6.93
N ASN A 87 6.90 12.11 -5.71
CA ASN A 87 6.34 13.03 -4.71
C ASN A 87 7.35 14.11 -4.29
N ARG A 88 8.65 13.80 -4.25
CA ARG A 88 9.73 14.77 -3.97
C ARG A 88 9.81 15.92 -4.97
N GLN A 89 9.29 15.74 -6.19
CA GLN A 89 9.23 16.77 -7.23
C GLN A 89 7.94 17.62 -7.15
N SER A 90 7.02 17.30 -6.23
CA SER A 90 5.75 18.02 -6.08
C SER A 90 5.79 18.97 -4.89
N ASP A 91 5.56 20.26 -5.14
CA ASP A 91 5.53 21.27 -4.08
C ASP A 91 4.47 20.99 -3.01
N GLY A 92 3.32 20.40 -3.38
CA GLY A 92 2.29 20.01 -2.42
C GLY A 92 2.81 19.00 -1.39
N PHE A 93 3.49 17.95 -1.85
CA PHE A 93 4.10 16.95 -0.95
C PHE A 93 5.27 17.52 -0.14
N ARG A 94 6.08 18.38 -0.76
CA ARG A 94 7.20 19.06 -0.08
C ARG A 94 6.70 19.94 1.06
N LEU A 95 5.69 20.77 0.81
CA LEU A 95 5.08 21.65 1.80
C LEU A 95 4.37 20.84 2.90
N ALA A 96 3.69 19.75 2.56
CA ALA A 96 3.07 18.87 3.54
C ALA A 96 4.11 18.27 4.51
N GLN A 97 5.21 17.72 3.99
CA GLN A 97 6.27 17.16 4.83
C GLN A 97 7.03 18.24 5.62
N LEU A 98 7.24 19.43 5.04
CA LEU A 98 7.79 20.58 5.77
C LEU A 98 6.87 21.00 6.92
N GLY A 99 5.56 21.09 6.68
CA GLY A 99 4.55 21.37 7.69
C GLY A 99 4.60 20.38 8.86
N LYS A 100 4.70 19.09 8.54
CA LYS A 100 4.89 18.00 9.52
C LYS A 100 6.16 18.18 10.36
N SER A 101 7.23 18.71 9.78
CA SER A 101 8.51 18.89 10.48
C SER A 101 8.44 19.90 11.64
N PHE A 102 7.46 20.81 11.64
CA PHE A 102 7.23 21.79 12.71
C PHE A 102 6.52 21.22 13.94
N ALA A 103 5.96 20.01 13.88
CA ALA A 103 5.39 19.38 15.05
C ALA A 103 6.50 19.08 16.10
N ALA A 104 6.08 19.00 17.38
CA ALA A 104 6.99 18.75 18.50
C ALA A 104 7.81 17.47 18.30
N GLU A 105 9.06 17.48 18.76
CA GLU A 105 9.92 16.30 18.70
C GLU A 105 9.25 15.10 19.38
N GLY A 106 9.34 13.92 18.75
CA GLY A 106 8.64 12.70 19.20
C GLY A 106 7.16 12.61 18.84
N HIS A 107 6.54 13.68 18.32
CA HIS A 107 5.14 13.63 17.92
C HIS A 107 4.93 12.81 16.62
N PRO A 108 3.94 11.88 16.55
CA PRO A 108 3.72 11.03 15.37
C PRO A 108 3.49 11.78 14.06
N GLN A 109 2.97 13.01 14.13
CA GLN A 109 2.78 13.88 12.95
C GLN A 109 4.08 14.13 12.17
N ARG A 110 5.26 14.01 12.81
CA ARG A 110 6.56 14.18 12.12
C ARG A 110 6.92 12.99 11.22
N HIS A 111 6.21 11.87 11.31
CA HIS A 111 6.54 10.67 10.55
C HIS A 111 6.48 10.91 9.04
N PHE A 112 7.41 10.27 8.33
CA PHE A 112 7.39 10.19 6.88
C PHE A 112 6.48 9.03 6.45
N GLY A 113 5.25 9.37 6.06
CA GLY A 113 4.17 8.40 5.84
C GLY A 113 4.29 7.57 4.57
N THR A 114 4.85 8.13 3.49
CA THR A 114 5.01 7.43 2.19
C THR A 114 5.91 6.21 2.35
N GLY A 115 7.00 6.36 3.09
CA GLY A 115 8.08 5.37 3.12
C GLY A 115 8.93 5.40 1.85
N ASN A 116 10.06 4.70 1.91
CA ASN A 116 10.98 4.51 0.79
C ASN A 116 11.92 3.33 1.11
N ARG A 117 12.86 3.00 0.23
CA ARG A 117 13.78 1.87 0.45
C ARG A 117 14.57 1.98 1.75
N GLN A 118 14.96 3.20 2.13
CA GLN A 118 15.71 3.42 3.36
C GLN A 118 14.86 3.06 4.59
N THR A 119 13.60 3.50 4.63
CA THR A 119 12.72 3.28 5.80
C THR A 119 12.09 1.90 5.83
N LEU A 120 11.90 1.24 4.67
CA LEU A 120 11.22 -0.04 4.57
C LEU A 120 12.15 -1.26 4.54
N LEU A 121 13.41 -1.12 4.10
CA LEU A 121 14.37 -2.22 4.05
C LEU A 121 15.66 -1.95 4.82
N ALA A 122 16.37 -0.87 4.48
CA ALA A 122 17.74 -0.67 4.99
C ALA A 122 17.77 -0.42 6.51
N ALA A 123 16.92 0.49 7.01
CA ALA A 123 16.86 0.79 8.44
C ALA A 123 16.30 -0.36 9.30
N PRO A 124 15.23 -1.07 8.89
CA PRO A 124 14.79 -2.30 9.58
C PRO A 124 15.88 -3.39 9.62
N ALA A 125 16.54 -3.67 8.49
CA ALA A 125 17.59 -4.68 8.41
C ALA A 125 18.77 -4.36 9.35
N ALA A 126 19.18 -3.08 9.42
CA ALA A 126 20.23 -2.63 10.34
C ALA A 126 19.85 -2.80 11.83
N ARG A 127 18.56 -2.91 12.15
CA ARG A 127 18.04 -3.16 13.50
C ARG A 127 17.76 -4.63 13.78
N GLY A 128 18.08 -5.53 12.85
CA GLY A 128 17.79 -6.97 12.98
C GLY A 128 16.34 -7.35 12.68
N ALA A 129 15.52 -6.41 12.20
CA ALA A 129 14.19 -6.69 11.67
C ALA A 129 14.32 -6.96 10.17
N GLY A 130 14.69 -8.19 9.81
CA GLY A 130 14.68 -8.65 8.41
C GLY A 130 13.26 -8.93 7.93
N ALA A 131 13.01 -8.68 6.63
CA ALA A 131 11.77 -9.01 5.93
C ALA A 131 11.56 -10.53 5.83
#